data_AF-A0A3B9T0F0-F1
#
_entry.id   AF-A0A3B9T0F0-F1
#
_cell.length_a   1.000
_cell.length_b   1.000
_cell.length_c   1.000
_cell.angle_alpha   90.00
_cell.angle_beta   90.00
_cell.angle_gamma   90.00
#
_symmetry.space_group_name_H-M   'P 1'
#
loop_
_entity.id
_entity.type
_entity.pdbx_description
1 polymer ?
#
loop_
_entity_poly.entity_id
_entity_poly.type
_entity_poly.pdbx_seq_one_letter_code
_entity_poly.pdbx_strand_id
1 'polypeptide(L)' 'VEIVRRGVVRRAKLYYLRGRVGKAAKVKGLVR' A
#
# COMPACT_ATOMS: atom_id res chain seq x y z
N VAL A 1 0.48 2.09 -18.91
CA VAL A 1 -0.09 2.28 -17.56
C VAL A 1 0.88 3.13 -16.76
N GLU A 2 0.41 4.25 -16.22
CA GLU A 2 1.25 5.18 -15.47
C GLU A 2 1.10 4.95 -13.96
N ILE A 3 2.22 5.02 -13.24
CA ILE A 3 2.22 4.83 -11.78
C ILE A 3 2.02 6.19 -11.13
N VAL A 4 0.85 6.40 -10.55
CA VAL A 4 0.50 7.67 -9.87
C VAL A 4 1.23 7.82 -8.53
N ARG A 5 1.44 6.74 -7.77
CA ARG A 5 2.09 6.78 -6.45
C ARG A 5 2.77 5.47 -6.09
N ARG A 6 4.00 5.55 -5.58
CA ARG A 6 4.76 4.40 -5.05
C ARG A 6 4.54 4.26 -3.54
N GLY A 7 4.19 3.05 -3.10
CA GLY A 7 4.04 2.70 -1.70
C GLY A 7 5.15 1.78 -1.22
N VAL A 8 5.54 1.91 0.05
CA VAL A 8 6.52 1.03 0.70
C VAL A 8 5.79 -0.06 1.48
N VAL A 9 6.08 -1.32 1.13
CA VAL A 9 5.52 -2.51 1.78
C VAL A 9 6.65 -3.49 2.09
N ARG A 10 6.49 -4.27 3.17
CA ARG A 10 7.48 -5.29 3.57
C ARG A 10 7.17 -6.69 3.02
N ARG A 11 5.90 -6.97 2.67
CA ARG A 11 5.46 -8.27 2.15
C ARG A 11 5.36 -8.20 0.63
N ALA A 12 5.84 -9.24 -0.06
CA ALA A 12 5.72 -9.36 -1.52
C ALA A 12 4.27 -9.49 -2.01
N LYS A 13 3.41 -10.13 -1.19
CA LYS A 13 1.97 -10.27 -1.48
C LYS A 13 1.13 -9.50 -0.45
N LEU A 14 0.15 -8.74 -0.93
CA LEU A 14 -0.64 -7.80 -0.12
C LEU A 14 -2.02 -8.33 0.31
N TYR A 15 -2.14 -9.64 0.56
CA TYR A 15 -3.42 -10.23 0.97
C TYR A 15 -3.97 -9.65 2.28
N TYR A 16 -3.10 -9.11 3.12
CA TYR A 16 -3.50 -8.44 4.37
C TYR A 16 -4.33 -7.16 4.15
N LEU A 17 -4.33 -6.60 2.93
CA LEU A 17 -5.17 -5.46 2.58
C LEU A 17 -6.63 -5.88 2.29
N ARG A 18 -6.90 -7.16 2.00
CA ARG A 18 -8.26 -7.62 1.62
C ARG A 18 -9.31 -7.41 2.71
N GLY A 19 -8.91 -7.43 3.97
CA GLY A 19 -9.79 -7.18 5.11
C GLY A 19 -9.70 -5.75 5.68
N ARG A 20 -8.92 -4.86 5.05
CA ARG A 20 -8.72 -3.49 5.56
C ARG A 20 -9.47 -2.50 4.69
N VAL A 21 -10.16 -1.57 5.34
CA VAL A 21 -10.94 -0.52 4.65
C VAL A 21 -10.57 0.87 5.15
N GLY A 22 -10.82 1.88 4.31
CA GLY A 22 -10.59 3.29 4.63
C GLY A 22 -9.15 3.61 5.02
N LYS A 23 -8.98 4.34 6.12
CA LYS A 23 -7.66 4.79 6.61
C LYS A 23 -6.71 3.62 6.92
N ALA A 24 -7.23 2.45 7.28
CA ALA A 24 -6.43 1.27 7.63
C ALA A 24 -5.79 0.57 6.41
N ALA A 25 -6.33 0.78 5.21
CA ALA A 25 -5.78 0.22 3.97
C ALA A 25 -4.66 1.08 3.36
N LYS A 26 -4.44 2.30 3.88
CA LYS A 26 -3.48 3.25 3.31
C LYS A 26 -2.04 2.78 3.55
N VAL A 27 -1.29 2.58 2.47
CA VAL A 27 0.13 2.21 2.51
C VAL A 27 1.01 3.45 2.68
N LYS A 28 2.12 3.31 3.40
CA LYS A 28 3.12 4.38 3.55
C LYS A 28 3.67 4.77 2.17
N GLY A 29 3.78 6.08 1.92
CA GLY A 29 4.46 6.56 0.72
C GLY A 29 5.95 6.32 0.81
N LEU A 30 6.62 6.30 -0.34
CA LEU A 30 8.08 6.37 -0.40
C LEU A 30 8.50 7.81 -0.06
N VAL A 31 8.48 8.16 1.21
CA VAL A 31 8.94 9.46 1.74
C VAL A 31 9.99 9.15 2.80
N ARG A 32 11.13 9.85 2.71
CA ARG A 32 12.23 9.76 3.66
C ARG A 32 11.86 10.42 4.98
#